data_AF-A0AAV0WNN8-F1
#
_entry.id   AF-A0AAV0WNN8-F1
#
_cell.length_a   1.000
_cell.length_b   1.000
_cell.length_c   1.000
_cell.angle_alpha   90.00
_cell.angle_beta   90.00
_cell.angle_gamma   90.00
#
_symmetry.space_group_name_H-M   'P 1'
#
loop_
_entity.id
_entity.type
_entity.pdbx_description
1 polymer ?
#
loop_
_entity_poly.entity_id
_entity_poly.type
_entity_poly.pdbx_seq_one_letter_code
_entity_poly.pdbx_strand_id
1 'polypeptide(L)'
;MRVELQNDQSGNILSKQLIDIGNGKLHVNMLTGCINFPRSFCQLTRSKDELIQKVYPDIARNYRNHDWLSERAILAAKNLDVNELNLKIQEQISGESKIYKSVDSATNQDDVVNYPPEFLNSLDLPGLPPHQS
;
A
#
# COMPACT_ATOMS: atom_id res chain seq x y z
N MET A 1 -7.17 0.64 11.36
CA MET A 1 -7.89 0.17 10.17
C MET A 1 -8.85 -0.94 10.62
N ARG A 2 -10.16 -0.69 10.62
CA ARG A 2 -11.18 -1.73 10.86
C ARG A 2 -11.75 -2.09 9.49
N VAL A 3 -11.57 -3.34 9.08
CA VAL A 3 -12.22 -3.88 7.88
C VAL A 3 -13.49 -4.58 8.37
N GLU A 4 -14.64 -3.95 8.21
CA GLU A 4 -15.94 -4.62 8.39
C GLU A 4 -16.27 -5.35 7.10
N LEU A 5 -15.87 -6.63 7.03
CA LEU A 5 -16.33 -7.55 5.99
C LEU A 5 -17.75 -7.97 6.34
N GLN A 6 -18.71 -7.50 5.56
CA GLN A 6 -20.15 -7.78 5.64
C GLN A 6 -20.43 -9.27 5.95
N ASN A 7 -20.65 -9.62 7.23
CA ASN A 7 -21.00 -10.97 7.70
C ASN A 7 -20.17 -12.13 7.10
N ASP A 8 -18.92 -11.88 6.73
CA ASP A 8 -18.05 -12.92 6.17
C ASP A 8 -17.59 -13.86 7.30
N GLN A 9 -17.96 -15.15 7.21
CA GLN A 9 -17.52 -16.17 8.16
C GLN A 9 -15.99 -16.24 8.26
N SER A 10 -15.28 -15.86 7.19
CA SER A 10 -13.82 -15.78 7.13
C SER A 10 -13.26 -14.69 8.06
N GLY A 11 -13.98 -13.57 8.24
CA GLY A 11 -13.58 -12.48 9.13
C GLY A 11 -13.58 -12.87 10.60
N ASN A 12 -14.56 -13.68 11.02
CA ASN A 12 -14.63 -14.20 12.40
C ASN A 12 -13.46 -15.16 12.70
N ILE A 13 -13.07 -15.99 11.72
CA ILE A 13 -11.92 -16.90 11.85
C ILE A 13 -10.63 -16.10 11.99
N LEU A 14 -10.42 -15.11 11.12
CA LEU A 14 -9.23 -14.25 11.17
C LEU A 14 -9.15 -13.49 12.51
N SER A 15 -10.26 -12.92 12.97
CA SER A 15 -10.33 -12.22 14.26
C SER A 15 -9.92 -13.12 15.42
N LYS A 16 -10.45 -14.34 15.48
CA LYS A 16 -10.08 -15.33 16.50
C LYS A 16 -8.60 -15.69 16.43
N GLN A 17 -8.06 -15.91 15.23
CA GLN A 17 -6.65 -16.21 15.05
C GLN A 17 -5.75 -15.07 15.54
N LEU A 18 -6.09 -13.80 15.23
CA LEU A 18 -5.38 -12.62 15.73
C LEU A 18 -5.41 -12.52 17.26
N ILE A 19 -6.55 -12.83 17.89
CA ILE A 19 -6.69 -12.88 19.35
C ILE A 19 -5.81 -13.98 19.95
N ASP A 20 -5.77 -15.17 19.35
CA ASP A 20 -4.95 -16.28 19.83
C ASP A 20 -3.45 -15.99 19.69
N ILE A 21 -3.04 -15.24 18.65
CA ILE A 21 -1.69 -14.69 18.52
C ILE A 21 -1.38 -13.70 19.65
N GLY A 22 -2.26 -12.71 19.86
CA GLY A 22 -2.06 -11.69 20.90
C GLY A 22 -2.04 -12.25 22.32
N ASN A 23 -2.75 -13.34 22.57
CA ASN A 23 -2.75 -14.06 23.85
C ASN A 23 -1.60 -15.06 24.00
N GLY A 24 -0.69 -15.16 23.02
CA GLY A 24 0.45 -16.07 23.08
C GLY A 24 0.07 -17.56 23.05
N LYS A 25 -1.08 -17.92 22.46
CA LYS A 25 -1.53 -19.32 22.38
C LYS A 25 -0.88 -20.09 21.23
N LEU A 26 -0.19 -19.41 20.32
CA LEU A 26 0.57 -20.06 19.25
C LEU A 26 1.89 -20.61 19.78
N HIS A 27 2.24 -21.81 19.34
CA HIS A 27 3.51 -22.44 19.68
C HIS A 27 4.68 -21.61 19.13
N VAL A 28 5.54 -21.14 20.02
CA VAL A 28 6.80 -20.47 19.69
C VAL A 28 7.88 -21.52 19.50
N ASN A 29 8.56 -21.48 18.37
CA ASN A 29 9.75 -22.30 18.17
C ASN A 29 10.90 -21.75 19.03
N MET A 30 11.33 -22.53 20.04
CA MET A 30 12.35 -22.11 21.02
C MET A 30 13.74 -21.85 20.41
N LEU A 31 14.05 -22.39 19.24
CA LEU A 31 15.35 -22.18 18.58
C LEU A 31 15.40 -20.88 17.76
N THR A 32 14.25 -20.46 17.21
CA THR A 32 14.16 -19.31 16.30
C THR A 32 13.48 -18.10 16.91
N GLY A 33 12.72 -18.29 17.99
CA GLY A 33 11.84 -17.26 18.57
C GLY A 33 10.62 -16.95 17.70
N CYS A 34 10.39 -17.67 16.61
CA CYS A 34 9.29 -17.41 15.68
C CYS A 34 8.03 -18.20 16.04
N ILE A 35 6.86 -17.61 15.76
CA ILE A 35 5.57 -18.31 15.74
C ILE A 35 5.30 -18.88 14.34
N ASN A 36 4.62 -20.02 14.28
CA ASN A 36 4.14 -20.57 13.02
C ASN A 36 2.68 -20.18 12.81
N PHE A 37 2.40 -19.49 11.70
CA PHE A 37 1.02 -19.20 11.33
C PHE A 37 0.31 -20.46 10.81
N PRO A 38 -0.98 -20.65 11.13
CA PRO A 38 -1.81 -21.65 10.46
C PRO A 38 -1.80 -21.45 8.95
N ARG A 39 -1.84 -22.53 8.17
CA ARG A 39 -1.88 -22.44 6.69
C ARG A 39 -3.09 -21.66 6.16
N SER A 40 -4.15 -21.55 6.94
CA SER A 40 -5.36 -20.79 6.61
C SER A 40 -5.29 -19.30 6.98
N PHE A 41 -4.22 -18.86 7.66
CA PHE A 41 -4.13 -17.48 8.17
C PHE A 41 -3.93 -16.45 7.06
N CYS A 42 -3.08 -16.79 6.09
CA CYS A 42 -2.84 -15.95 4.92
C CYS A 42 -2.49 -16.79 3.71
N GLN A 43 -2.75 -16.25 2.52
CA GLN A 43 -2.22 -16.82 1.30
C GLN A 43 -0.88 -16.16 1.00
N LEU A 44 0.20 -16.89 1.26
CA LEU A 44 1.54 -16.44 0.89
C LEU A 44 1.67 -16.37 -0.63
N THR A 45 2.17 -15.25 -1.12
CA THR A 45 2.61 -15.08 -2.50
C THR A 45 4.11 -15.27 -2.57
N ARG A 46 4.60 -15.78 -3.71
CA ARG A 46 6.02 -16.03 -3.93
C ARG A 46 6.78 -14.79 -4.37
N SER A 47 6.07 -13.79 -4.90
CA SER A 47 6.64 -12.52 -5.34
C SER A 47 5.64 -11.37 -5.23
N LYS A 48 6.17 -10.14 -5.35
CA LYS A 48 5.35 -8.93 -5.50
C LYS A 48 4.51 -8.97 -6.77
N ASP A 49 5.01 -9.56 -7.85
CA ASP A 49 4.28 -9.65 -9.12
C ASP A 49 3.07 -10.59 -9.02
N GLU A 50 3.22 -11.71 -8.30
CA GLU A 50 2.08 -12.62 -8.02
C GLU A 50 1.02 -11.92 -7.17
N LEU A 51 1.43 -11.11 -6.18
CA LEU A 51 0.51 -10.30 -5.38
C LEU A 51 -0.23 -9.28 -6.24
N ILE A 52 0.49 -8.55 -7.11
CA ILE A 52 -0.11 -7.59 -8.04
C ILE A 52 -1.14 -8.28 -8.95
N GLN A 53 -0.80 -9.43 -9.54
CA GLN A 53 -1.73 -10.16 -10.41
C GLN A 53 -2.97 -10.68 -9.68
N LYS A 54 -2.84 -11.05 -8.41
CA LYS A 54 -3.99 -11.47 -7.59
C LYS A 54 -4.92 -10.32 -7.25
N VAL A 55 -4.39 -9.13 -6.98
CA VAL A 55 -5.20 -7.96 -6.57
C VAL A 55 -5.71 -7.18 -7.80
N TYR A 56 -4.87 -6.99 -8.80
CA TYR A 56 -5.16 -6.26 -10.05
C TYR A 56 -5.00 -7.15 -11.29
N PRO A 57 -5.87 -8.16 -11.47
CA PRO A 57 -5.81 -9.01 -12.66
C PRO A 57 -6.08 -8.20 -13.94
N ASP A 58 -5.27 -8.43 -14.97
CA ASP A 58 -5.37 -7.79 -16.29
C ASP A 58 -5.48 -6.25 -16.22
N ILE A 59 -4.68 -5.60 -15.38
CA ILE A 59 -4.75 -4.14 -15.19
C ILE A 59 -4.64 -3.35 -16.50
N ALA A 60 -3.85 -3.83 -17.47
CA ALA A 60 -3.71 -3.25 -18.80
C ALA A 60 -5.06 -3.06 -19.53
N ARG A 61 -6.06 -3.90 -19.22
CA ARG A 61 -7.43 -3.82 -19.77
C ARG A 61 -8.39 -3.04 -18.86
N ASN A 62 -8.20 -3.15 -17.54
CA ASN A 62 -9.15 -2.65 -16.54
C ASN A 62 -8.82 -1.24 -16.01
N TYR A 63 -7.66 -0.65 -16.33
CA TYR A 63 -7.21 0.62 -15.75
C TYR A 63 -8.16 1.83 -15.95
N ARG A 64 -9.12 1.74 -16.89
CA ARG A 64 -10.14 2.78 -17.11
C ARG A 64 -11.44 2.54 -16.34
N ASN A 65 -11.59 1.39 -15.68
CA ASN A 65 -12.77 1.05 -14.90
C ASN A 65 -12.59 1.52 -13.45
N HIS A 66 -13.19 2.67 -13.12
CA HIS A 66 -13.06 3.29 -11.81
C HIS A 66 -13.70 2.46 -10.69
N ASP A 67 -14.86 1.85 -10.92
CA ASP A 67 -15.53 1.01 -9.91
C ASP A 67 -14.65 -0.19 -9.57
N TRP A 68 -14.10 -0.85 -10.59
CA TRP A 68 -13.18 -1.97 -10.41
C TRP A 68 -11.90 -1.56 -9.66
N LEU A 69 -11.32 -0.40 -9.96
CA LEU A 69 -10.15 0.08 -9.23
C LEU A 69 -10.46 0.41 -7.77
N SER A 70 -11.65 0.96 -7.49
CA SER A 70 -12.02 1.45 -6.15
C SER A 70 -12.16 0.35 -5.09
N GLU A 71 -12.43 -0.88 -5.50
CA GLU A 71 -12.61 -2.03 -4.60
C GLU A 71 -11.29 -2.69 -4.20
N ARG A 72 -10.14 -2.20 -4.69
CA ARG A 72 -8.85 -2.91 -4.63
C ARG A 72 -7.76 -2.01 -4.06
N ALA A 73 -6.99 -2.54 -3.11
CA ALA A 73 -5.83 -1.87 -2.55
C ALA A 73 -4.75 -2.88 -2.14
N ILE A 74 -3.50 -2.51 -2.33
CA ILE A 74 -2.35 -3.21 -1.73
C ILE A 74 -1.78 -2.29 -0.65
N LEU A 75 -1.63 -2.83 0.55
CA LEU A 75 -1.07 -2.12 1.69
C LEU A 75 0.33 -2.67 1.99
N ALA A 76 1.26 -1.79 2.26
CA ALA A 76 2.61 -2.16 2.71
C ALA A 76 2.99 -1.35 3.96
N ALA A 77 3.90 -1.91 4.76
CA ALA A 77 4.31 -1.30 6.01
C ALA A 77 5.21 -0.06 5.83
N LYS A 78 5.90 0.05 4.69
CA LYS A 78 6.86 1.12 4.38
C LYS A 78 6.52 1.79 3.06
N ASN A 79 6.72 3.10 2.98
CA ASN A 79 6.53 3.87 1.75
C ASN A 79 7.44 3.40 0.61
N LEU A 80 8.67 2.95 0.90
CA LEU A 80 9.56 2.36 -0.11
C LEU A 80 8.92 1.16 -0.81
N ASP A 81 8.27 0.26 -0.06
CA ASP A 81 7.58 -0.89 -0.62
C ASP A 81 6.31 -0.47 -1.40
N VAL A 82 5.59 0.54 -0.92
CA VAL A 82 4.45 1.14 -1.64
C VAL A 82 4.90 1.70 -2.97
N ASN A 83 6.00 2.46 -3.00
CA ASN A 83 6.52 3.08 -4.22
C ASN A 83 6.95 2.02 -5.24
N GLU A 84 7.66 0.98 -4.81
CA GLU A 84 8.06 -0.12 -5.70
C GLU A 84 6.83 -0.84 -6.30
N LEU A 85 5.80 -1.13 -5.49
CA LEU A 85 4.57 -1.75 -5.97
C LEU A 85 3.82 -0.84 -6.94
N ASN A 86 3.69 0.45 -6.62
CA ASN A 86 3.02 1.42 -7.48
C ASN A 86 3.71 1.55 -8.84
N LEU A 87 5.03 1.61 -8.87
CA LEU A 87 5.81 1.64 -10.12
C LEU A 87 5.56 0.39 -10.97
N LYS A 88 5.66 -0.80 -10.37
CA LYS A 88 5.41 -2.08 -11.06
C LYS A 88 3.99 -2.20 -11.63
N ILE A 89 3.00 -1.62 -10.95
CA ILE A 89 1.61 -1.60 -11.41
C ILE A 89 1.46 -0.61 -12.57
N GLN A 90 2.06 0.58 -12.46
CA GLN A 90 2.03 1.61 -13.51
C GLN A 90 2.69 1.12 -14.80
N GLU A 91 3.82 0.42 -14.72
CA GLU A 91 4.52 -0.16 -15.87
C GLU A 91 3.68 -1.16 -16.68
N GLN A 92 2.64 -1.76 -16.08
CA GLN A 92 1.73 -2.69 -16.75
C GLN A 92 0.60 -1.97 -17.51
N ILE A 93 0.39 -0.68 -17.25
CA ILE A 93 -0.64 0.11 -17.92
C ILE A 93 -0.07 0.65 -19.22
N SER A 94 -0.67 0.27 -20.35
CA SER A 94 -0.30 0.80 -21.65
C SER A 94 -0.79 2.24 -21.80
N GLY A 95 0.12 3.19 -21.99
CA GLY A 95 -0.20 4.59 -22.18
C GLY A 95 1.02 5.49 -22.17
N GLU A 96 0.81 6.78 -22.43
CA GLU A 96 1.84 7.80 -22.26
C GLU A 96 2.02 8.09 -20.76
N SER A 97 3.25 8.00 -20.28
CA SER A 97 3.59 8.45 -18.93
C SER A 97 3.52 9.97 -18.88
N LYS A 98 2.76 10.50 -17.91
CA LYS A 98 2.70 11.94 -17.64
C LYS A 98 3.36 12.23 -16.31
N ILE A 99 4.35 13.11 -16.34
CA ILE A 99 5.01 13.63 -15.15
C ILE A 99 4.28 14.91 -14.77
N TYR A 100 3.70 14.95 -13.58
CA TYR A 100 3.14 16.15 -12.99
C TYR A 100 4.16 16.71 -12.02
N LYS A 101 4.66 17.91 -12.31
CA LYS A 101 5.53 18.65 -11.39
C LYS A 101 4.68 19.36 -10.35
N SER A 102 5.12 19.35 -9.11
CA SER A 102 4.54 20.21 -8.07
C SER A 102 4.76 21.68 -8.41
N VAL A 103 3.87 22.54 -7.91
CA VAL A 103 4.07 23.98 -7.90
C VAL A 103 4.39 24.36 -6.47
N ASP A 104 5.66 24.62 -6.21
CA ASP A 104 6.21 24.90 -4.88
C ASP A 104 6.27 26.40 -4.62
N SER A 105 5.11 27.06 -4.64
CA SER A 105 5.00 28.47 -4.30
C SER A 105 3.99 28.69 -3.17
N ALA A 106 4.35 29.56 -2.22
CA ALA A 106 3.40 30.06 -1.25
C ALA A 106 2.34 30.91 -1.97
N THR A 107 1.07 30.63 -1.69
CA THR A 107 -0.07 31.36 -2.28
C THR A 107 -0.12 32.82 -1.83
N ASN A 108 0.46 33.13 -0.66
CA ASN A 108 0.60 34.47 -0.12
C ASN A 108 2.05 34.95 -0.30
N GLN A 109 2.22 36.16 -0.85
CA GLN A 109 3.54 36.76 -1.07
C GLN A 109 4.30 37.03 0.24
N ASP A 110 3.59 37.28 1.35
CA ASP A 110 4.19 37.52 2.66
C ASP A 110 4.81 36.25 3.27
N ASP A 111 4.35 35.06 2.84
CA ASP A 111 4.81 33.76 3.32
C ASP A 111 5.95 33.18 2.47
N VAL A 112 6.28 33.79 1.33
CA VAL A 112 7.37 33.35 0.43
C VAL A 112 8.72 33.38 1.14
N VAL A 113 8.91 34.31 2.10
CA VAL A 113 10.13 34.39 2.92
C VAL A 113 10.18 33.27 3.96
N ASN A 114 9.02 32.79 4.43
CA ASN A 114 8.90 31.76 5.45
C ASN A 114 9.01 30.34 4.86
N TYR A 115 8.64 30.17 3.59
CA TYR A 115 8.64 28.88 2.89
C TYR A 115 9.42 28.98 1.57
N PRO A 116 10.76 29.02 1.64
CA PRO A 116 11.58 29.06 0.44
C PRO A 116 11.40 27.79 -0.40
N PRO A 117 11.58 27.87 -1.73
CA PRO A 117 11.35 26.73 -2.63
C PRO A 117 12.25 25.53 -2.29
N GLU A 118 13.45 25.74 -1.75
CA GLU A 118 14.32 24.67 -1.27
C GLU A 118 13.70 23.88 -0.09
N PHE A 119 12.98 24.56 0.80
CA PHE A 119 12.26 23.93 1.89
C PHE A 119 11.07 23.13 1.35
N LEU A 120 10.31 23.71 0.42
CA LEU A 120 9.15 23.04 -0.20
C LEU A 120 9.57 21.80 -1.00
N ASN A 121 10.67 21.88 -1.77
CA ASN A 121 11.24 20.76 -2.53
C ASN A 121 11.83 19.65 -1.64
N SER A 122 12.05 19.92 -0.35
CA SER A 122 12.51 18.92 0.62
C SER A 122 11.37 18.14 1.29
N LEU A 123 10.11 18.52 1.06
CA LEU A 123 8.95 17.89 1.68
C LEU A 123 8.63 16.54 1.03
N ASP A 124 8.95 15.46 1.74
CA ASP A 124 8.51 14.09 1.41
C ASP A 124 7.41 13.65 2.39
N LEU A 125 6.22 14.24 2.23
CA LEU A 125 5.09 13.98 3.13
C LEU A 125 4.39 12.66 2.78
N PRO A 126 4.07 11.81 3.77
CA PRO A 126 3.35 10.57 3.53
C PRO A 126 1.95 10.85 2.95
N GLY A 127 1.66 10.25 1.79
CA GLY A 127 0.38 10.40 1.10
C GLY A 127 0.38 11.36 -0.09
N LEU A 128 1.50 12.06 -0.36
CA LEU A 128 1.70 12.80 -1.60
C LEU A 128 2.59 12.00 -2.57
N PRO A 129 2.41 12.17 -3.90
CA PRO A 129 3.32 11.56 -4.87
C PRO A 129 4.76 12.08 -4.66
N PRO A 130 5.78 11.28 -4.99
CA PRO A 130 7.17 11.69 -4.84
C PRO A 130 7.43 12.98 -5.61
N HIS A 131 8.05 13.94 -4.91
CA HIS A 131 8.32 15.28 -5.43
C HIS A 131 9.34 15.21 -6.57
N GLN A 132 8.98 15.79 -7.73
CA GLN A 132 9.91 16.08 -8.81
C GLN A 132 9.77 17.56 -9.15
N SER A 133 10.71 18.35 -8.65
CA SER A 133 10.87 19.76 -9.03
C SER A 133 11.25 19.91 -10.51
#